data_AF-A0A523BMX2-F1
#
_entry.id   AF-A0A523BMX2-F1
#
_cell.length_a   1.000
_cell.length_b   1.000
_cell.length_c   1.000
_cell.angle_alpha   90.00
_cell.angle_beta   90.00
_cell.angle_gamma   90.00
#
_symmetry.space_group_name_H-M   'P 1'
#
loop_
_entity.id
_entity.type
_entity.pdbx_description
1 polymer ?
#
loop_
_entity_poly.entity_id
_entity_poly.type
_entity_poly.pdbx_seq_one_letter_code
_entity_poly.pdbx_strand_id
1 'polypeptide(L)'
;MSIALKMIEELEENEALRRRFLKMIIPEIPKEPDVTLTLINAILGKVITKEDLKVTKEDLKEEISSVREEMEREVTSLKGEIASLREEIRALDTRISSLEQRVARIEGQMSLFTKIFIAFNLPILLAV
;
A
#
# COMPACT_ATOMS: atom_id res chain seq x y z
N MET A 1 43.79 17.48 -52.38
CA MET A 1 42.60 17.02 -51.62
C MET A 1 41.36 17.51 -52.36
N SER A 2 40.31 16.69 -52.48
CA SER A 2 39.07 17.10 -53.15
C SER A 2 38.41 18.24 -52.36
N ILE A 3 37.79 19.19 -53.07
CA ILE A 3 37.05 20.30 -52.46
C ILE A 3 35.94 19.78 -51.52
N ALA A 4 35.30 18.66 -51.88
CA ALA A 4 34.27 18.03 -51.03
C ALA A 4 34.83 17.51 -49.70
N LEU A 5 36.03 16.93 -49.72
CA LEU A 5 36.71 16.44 -48.51
C LEU A 5 37.10 17.61 -47.59
N LYS A 6 37.66 18.68 -48.16
CA LYS A 6 38.03 19.88 -47.41
C LYS A 6 36.81 20.54 -46.75
N MET A 7 35.67 20.55 -47.44
CA MET A 7 34.42 21.08 -46.89
C MET A 7 33.90 20.24 -45.71
N ILE A 8 34.01 18.91 -45.77
CA ILE A 8 33.62 18.02 -44.67
C ILE A 8 34.55 18.25 -43.46
N GLU A 9 35.86 18.28 -43.68
CA GLU A 9 36.86 18.57 -42.63
C GLU A 9 36.55 19.91 -41.93
N GLU A 10 36.24 20.96 -42.70
CA GLU A 10 35.95 22.29 -42.15
C GLU A 10 34.62 22.33 -41.37
N LEU A 11 33.63 21.50 -41.75
CA LEU A 11 32.39 21.31 -40.99
C LEU A 11 32.60 20.45 -39.72
N GLU A 12 33.54 19.52 -39.73
CA GLU A 12 33.91 18.67 -38.60
C GLU A 12 34.73 19.44 -37.56
N GLU A 13 35.61 20.35 -37.96
CA GLU A 13 36.44 21.12 -37.04
C GLU A 13 35.73 22.39 -36.51
N ASN A 14 34.85 23.01 -37.29
CA ASN A 14 34.23 24.30 -36.93
C ASN A 14 32.75 24.17 -36.51
N GLU A 15 32.47 24.24 -35.21
CA GLU A 15 31.11 24.15 -34.67
C GLU A 15 30.18 25.27 -35.18
N ALA A 16 30.69 26.50 -35.30
CA ALA A 16 29.89 27.63 -35.75
C ALA A 16 29.47 27.47 -37.22
N LEU A 17 30.39 26.99 -38.07
CA LEU A 17 30.10 26.67 -39.46
C LEU A 17 29.10 25.51 -39.58
N ARG A 18 29.30 24.43 -38.80
CA ARG A 18 28.35 23.30 -38.74
C ARG A 18 26.96 23.74 -38.33
N ARG A 19 26.83 24.57 -37.29
CA ARG A 19 25.52 25.11 -36.85
C ARG A 19 24.89 25.99 -37.93
N ARG A 20 25.68 26.82 -38.63
CA ARG A 20 25.17 27.63 -39.74
C ARG A 20 24.67 26.74 -40.88
N PHE A 21 25.39 25.68 -41.21
CA PHE A 21 24.98 24.69 -42.20
C PHE A 21 23.68 23.98 -41.79
N LEU A 22 23.58 23.49 -40.55
CA LEU A 22 22.36 22.84 -40.04
C LEU A 22 21.15 23.79 -40.06
N LYS A 23 21.31 25.07 -39.74
CA LYS A 23 20.23 26.07 -39.82
C LYS A 23 19.72 26.29 -41.25
N MET A 24 20.53 26.00 -42.27
CA MET A 24 20.10 26.07 -43.67
C MET A 24 19.37 24.80 -44.10
N ILE A 25 19.80 23.62 -43.61
CA ILE A 25 19.23 22.32 -44.03
C ILE A 25 17.96 21.95 -43.25
N ILE A 26 17.92 22.18 -41.94
CA ILE A 26 16.79 21.77 -41.08
C ILE A 26 15.42 22.29 -41.58
N PRO A 27 15.28 23.56 -42.01
CA PRO A 27 14.01 24.07 -42.54
C PRO A 27 13.59 23.46 -43.88
N GLU A 28 14.52 22.86 -44.62
CA GLU A 28 14.26 22.20 -45.90
C GLU A 28 13.82 20.74 -45.71
N ILE A 29 14.19 20.09 -44.60
CA ILE A 29 13.81 18.71 -44.29
C ILE A 29 12.29 18.49 -44.40
N PRO A 30 11.40 19.30 -43.76
CA PRO A 30 9.95 19.10 -43.83
C PRO A 30 9.36 19.28 -45.24
N LYS A 31 10.09 19.93 -46.15
CA LYS A 31 9.65 20.15 -47.53
C LYS A 31 9.90 18.95 -48.43
N GLU A 32 10.76 18.02 -48.00
CA GLU A 32 11.09 16.78 -48.69
C GLU A 32 10.40 15.60 -47.96
N PRO A 33 9.27 15.08 -48.49
CA PRO A 33 8.48 14.07 -47.81
C PRO A 33 9.26 12.78 -47.52
N ASP A 34 10.09 12.32 -48.45
CA ASP A 34 10.86 11.07 -48.32
C ASP A 34 11.90 11.16 -47.19
N VAL A 35 12.60 12.29 -47.08
CA VAL A 35 13.58 12.55 -46.02
C VAL A 35 12.87 12.67 -44.67
N THR A 36 11.74 13.39 -44.64
CA THR A 36 10.92 13.54 -43.43
C THR A 36 10.40 12.20 -42.92
N LEU A 37 9.86 11.36 -43.80
CA LEU A 37 9.37 10.03 -43.44
C LEU A 37 10.49 9.13 -42.93
N THR A 38 11.66 9.17 -43.58
CA THR A 38 12.83 8.41 -43.14
C THR A 38 13.28 8.83 -41.74
N LEU A 39 13.34 10.14 -41.46
CA LEU A 39 13.69 10.66 -40.14
C LEU A 39 12.62 10.36 -39.08
N ILE A 40 11.35 10.51 -39.41
CA ILE A 40 10.23 10.14 -38.51
C ILE A 40 10.31 8.66 -38.16
N ASN A 41 10.49 7.77 -39.13
CA ASN A 41 10.62 6.32 -38.89
C ASN A 41 11.86 5.99 -38.04
N ALA A 42 12.98 6.66 -38.28
CA ALA A 42 14.20 6.48 -37.50
C ALA A 42 14.08 6.95 -36.04
N ILE A 43 13.22 7.94 -35.78
CA ILE A 43 12.98 8.50 -34.44
C ILE A 43 11.85 7.77 -33.72
N LEU A 44 10.78 7.37 -34.41
CA LEU A 44 9.61 6.70 -33.84
C LEU A 44 9.98 5.46 -33.04
N GLY A 45 10.94 4.65 -33.51
CA GLY A 45 11.42 3.48 -32.79
C GLY A 45 12.28 3.78 -31.55
N LYS A 46 12.63 5.05 -31.29
CA LYS A 46 13.48 5.49 -30.18
C LYS A 46 12.74 6.36 -29.15
N VAL A 47 11.46 6.65 -29.39
CA VAL A 47 10.65 7.49 -28.51
C VAL A 47 9.45 6.70 -28.01
N ILE A 48 9.10 6.94 -26.75
CA ILE A 48 7.84 6.46 -26.20
C ILE A 48 6.72 7.28 -26.85
N THR A 49 5.75 6.61 -27.45
CA THR A 49 4.62 7.25 -28.10
C THR A 49 3.53 7.60 -27.09
N LYS A 50 2.58 8.45 -27.51
CA LYS A 50 1.40 8.74 -26.68
C LYS A 50 0.55 7.50 -26.42
N GLU A 51 0.55 6.53 -27.33
CA GLU A 51 -0.20 5.29 -27.17
C GLU A 51 0.43 4.41 -26.09
N ASP A 52 1.76 4.26 -26.11
CA ASP A 52 2.49 3.52 -25.07
C ASP A 52 2.22 4.11 -23.67
N LEU A 53 2.19 5.44 -23.57
CA LEU A 53 1.85 6.14 -22.32
C LEU A 53 0.40 5.92 -21.91
N LYS A 54 -0.53 5.84 -22.87
CA LYS A 54 -1.94 5.60 -22.59
C LYS A 54 -2.16 4.19 -22.07
N VAL A 55 -1.56 3.18 -22.71
CA VAL A 55 -1.57 1.79 -22.25
C VAL A 55 -1.00 1.71 -20.83
N THR A 56 0.21 2.24 -20.62
CA THR A 56 0.83 2.27 -19.28
C THR A 56 -0.06 2.95 -18.23
N LYS A 57 -0.77 4.04 -18.60
CA LYS A 57 -1.69 4.74 -17.70
C LYS A 57 -2.93 3.91 -17.38
N GLU A 58 -3.45 3.17 -18.35
CA GLU A 58 -4.58 2.27 -18.18
C GLU A 58 -4.19 1.10 -17.27
N ASP A 59 -3.04 0.46 -17.53
CA ASP A 59 -2.49 -0.61 -16.68
C ASP A 59 -2.31 -0.15 -15.23
N LEU A 60 -1.68 1.02 -15.01
CA LEU A 60 -1.50 1.58 -13.67
C LEU A 60 -2.84 1.88 -12.99
N LYS A 61 -3.85 2.32 -13.75
CA LYS A 61 -5.18 2.59 -13.19
C LYS A 61 -5.87 1.30 -12.76
N GLU A 62 -5.70 0.22 -13.52
CA GLU A 62 -6.22 -1.10 -13.18
C GLU A 62 -5.52 -1.66 -11.93
N GLU A 63 -4.19 -1.61 -11.88
CA GLU A 63 -3.41 -2.04 -10.71
C GLU A 63 -3.81 -1.28 -9.43
N ILE A 64 -3.90 0.06 -9.51
CA ILE A 64 -4.34 0.88 -8.37
C ILE A 64 -5.75 0.51 -7.93
N SER A 65 -6.65 0.22 -8.89
CA SER A 65 -8.03 -0.18 -8.57
C SER A 65 -8.06 -1.54 -7.89
N SER A 66 -7.26 -2.50 -8.37
CA SER A 66 -7.13 -3.84 -7.79
C SER A 66 -6.61 -3.78 -6.34
N VAL A 67 -5.52 -3.02 -6.10
CA VAL A 67 -4.96 -2.83 -4.76
C VAL A 67 -5.96 -2.18 -3.82
N ARG A 68 -6.73 -1.20 -4.31
CA ARG A 68 -7.77 -0.55 -3.51
C ARG A 68 -8.86 -1.54 -3.09
N GLU A 69 -9.33 -2.38 -4.02
CA GLU A 69 -10.34 -3.38 -3.69
C GLU A 69 -9.84 -4.41 -2.69
N GLU A 70 -8.59 -4.87 -2.83
CA GLU A 70 -7.97 -5.80 -1.88
C GLU A 70 -7.93 -5.18 -0.48
N MET A 71 -7.46 -3.94 -0.37
CA MET A 71 -7.39 -3.22 0.90
C MET A 71 -8.79 -3.00 1.52
N GLU A 72 -9.82 -2.71 0.71
CA GLU A 72 -11.20 -2.58 1.20
C GLU A 72 -11.75 -3.91 1.75
N ARG A 73 -11.41 -5.04 1.11
CA ARG A 73 -11.78 -6.38 1.60
C ARG A 73 -11.06 -6.71 2.92
N GLU A 74 -9.77 -6.47 3.01
CA GLU A 74 -9.00 -6.70 4.25
C GLU A 74 -9.52 -5.88 5.42
N VAL A 75 -9.76 -4.58 5.20
CA VAL A 75 -10.36 -3.70 6.23
C VAL A 75 -11.73 -4.22 6.68
N THR A 76 -12.52 -4.76 5.76
CA THR A 76 -13.84 -5.34 6.09
C THR A 76 -13.69 -6.62 6.91
N SER A 77 -12.75 -7.50 6.55
CA SER A 77 -12.43 -8.71 7.33
C SER A 77 -12.01 -8.36 8.75
N LEU A 78 -11.05 -7.45 8.90
CA LEU A 78 -10.54 -7.01 10.20
C LEU A 78 -11.64 -6.39 11.08
N LYS A 79 -12.55 -5.61 10.48
CA LYS A 79 -13.72 -5.09 11.21
C LYS A 79 -14.62 -6.22 11.72
N GLY A 80 -14.81 -7.27 10.93
CA GLY A 80 -15.55 -8.47 11.33
C GLY A 80 -14.89 -9.20 12.49
N GLU A 81 -13.58 -9.42 12.42
CA GLU A 81 -12.79 -10.06 13.49
C GLU A 81 -12.85 -9.24 14.79
N ILE A 82 -12.68 -7.92 14.71
CA ILE A 82 -12.80 -7.02 15.86
C ILE A 82 -14.21 -7.10 16.49
N ALA A 83 -15.26 -7.19 15.67
CA ALA A 83 -16.63 -7.33 16.17
C ALA A 83 -16.81 -8.68 16.90
N SER A 84 -16.29 -9.77 16.36
CA SER A 84 -16.30 -11.09 17.01
C SER A 84 -15.59 -11.06 18.36
N LEU A 85 -14.37 -10.52 18.39
CA LEU A 85 -13.59 -10.40 19.63
C LEU A 85 -14.30 -9.56 20.69
N ARG A 86 -15.01 -8.49 20.29
CA ARG A 86 -15.81 -7.68 21.22
C ARG A 86 -16.95 -8.47 21.84
N GLU A 87 -17.62 -9.33 21.08
CA GLU A 87 -18.67 -10.21 21.61
C GLU A 87 -18.10 -11.27 22.56
N GLU A 88 -16.95 -11.86 22.22
CA GLU A 88 -16.26 -12.80 23.11
C GLU A 88 -15.87 -12.16 24.44
N ILE A 89 -15.35 -10.93 24.41
CA ILE A 89 -15.02 -10.16 25.62
C ILE A 89 -16.28 -9.93 26.48
N ARG A 90 -17.40 -9.51 25.87
CA ARG A 90 -18.68 -9.32 26.60
C ARG A 90 -19.18 -10.61 27.25
N ALA A 91 -19.03 -11.73 26.54
CA ALA A 91 -19.40 -13.04 27.08
C ALA A 91 -18.50 -13.44 28.25
N LEU A 92 -17.19 -13.15 28.18
CA LEU A 92 -16.26 -13.37 29.28
C LEU A 92 -16.59 -12.48 30.48
N ASP A 93 -16.87 -11.19 30.28
CA ASP A 93 -17.27 -10.28 31.36
C ASP A 93 -18.51 -10.80 32.10
N THR A 94 -19.52 -11.26 31.35
CA THR A 94 -20.74 -11.85 31.93
C THR A 94 -20.42 -13.08 32.78
N ARG A 95 -19.51 -13.94 32.30
CA ARG A 95 -19.07 -15.13 33.05
C ARG A 95 -18.30 -14.76 34.30
N ILE A 96 -17.44 -13.75 34.24
CA ILE A 96 -16.68 -13.23 35.38
C ILE A 96 -17.64 -12.71 36.44
N SER A 97 -18.60 -11.86 36.09
CA SER A 97 -19.61 -11.34 37.04
C SER A 97 -20.42 -12.46 37.70
N SER A 98 -20.77 -13.51 36.95
CA SER A 98 -21.43 -14.69 37.52
C SER A 98 -20.54 -15.44 38.52
N LEU A 99 -19.25 -15.58 38.21
CA LEU A 99 -18.29 -16.21 39.12
C LEU A 99 -18.09 -15.37 40.39
N GLU A 100 -17.96 -14.04 40.27
CA GLU A 100 -17.85 -13.12 41.40
C GLU A 100 -19.05 -13.26 42.35
N GLN A 101 -20.27 -13.30 41.80
CA GLN A 101 -21.48 -13.50 42.61
C GLN A 101 -21.48 -14.86 43.34
N ARG A 102 -21.02 -15.92 42.67
CA ARG A 102 -20.92 -17.26 43.27
C ARG A 102 -19.89 -17.29 44.39
N VAL A 103 -18.73 -16.65 44.20
CA VAL A 103 -17.68 -16.53 45.21
C VAL A 103 -18.21 -15.77 46.43
N ALA A 104 -18.84 -14.61 46.23
CA ALA A 104 -19.43 -13.84 47.33
C ALA A 104 -20.48 -14.64 48.13
N ARG A 105 -21.28 -15.48 47.45
CA ARG A 105 -22.24 -16.37 48.11
C ARG A 105 -21.54 -17.44 48.95
N ILE A 106 -20.49 -18.05 48.41
CA ILE A 106 -19.70 -19.07 49.12
C ILE A 106 -19.01 -18.45 50.34
N GLU A 107 -18.41 -17.27 50.20
CA GLU A 107 -17.79 -16.53 51.29
C GLU A 107 -18.80 -16.23 52.41
N GLY A 108 -20.01 -15.80 52.06
CA GLY A 108 -21.10 -15.60 53.02
C GLY A 108 -21.49 -16.88 53.75
N GLN A 109 -21.61 -18.00 53.04
CA GLN A 109 -21.92 -19.32 53.63
C GLN A 109 -20.80 -19.79 54.57
N MET A 110 -19.53 -19.65 54.17
CA MET A 110 -18.38 -20.00 55.00
C MET A 110 -18.31 -19.14 56.27
N SER A 111 -18.59 -17.84 56.16
CA SER A 111 -18.66 -16.95 57.33
C SER A 111 -19.71 -17.42 58.34
N LEU A 112 -20.90 -17.79 57.85
CA LEU A 112 -21.96 -18.34 58.70
C LEU A 112 -21.52 -19.67 59.35
N PHE A 113 -20.94 -20.58 58.57
CA PHE A 113 -20.43 -21.84 59.07
C PHE A 113 -19.38 -21.64 60.17
N THR A 114 -18.41 -20.75 59.96
CA THR A 114 -17.40 -20.41 60.98
C THR A 114 -18.03 -19.86 62.26
N LYS A 115 -19.03 -18.97 62.15
CA LYS A 115 -19.77 -18.45 63.31
C LYS A 115 -20.49 -19.55 64.08
N ILE A 116 -21.18 -20.45 63.37
CA ILE A 116 -21.86 -21.61 63.97
C ILE A 116 -20.83 -22.50 64.65
N PHE A 117 -19.75 -22.84 63.96
CA PHE A 117 -18.69 -23.70 64.49
C PHE A 117 -18.13 -23.13 65.81
N ILE A 118 -17.82 -21.84 65.87
CA ILE A 118 -17.34 -21.19 67.11
C ILE A 118 -18.42 -21.23 68.20
N ALA A 119 -19.67 -20.88 67.87
CA ALA A 119 -20.77 -20.85 68.84
C ALA A 119 -21.02 -22.20 69.51
N PHE A 120 -20.89 -23.31 68.77
CA PHE A 120 -21.10 -24.66 69.30
C PHE A 120 -19.85 -25.25 69.99
N ASN A 121 -18.65 -25.02 69.46
CA ASN A 121 -17.44 -25.68 69.96
C ASN A 121 -16.76 -24.92 71.11
N LEU A 122 -16.86 -23.59 71.16
CA LEU A 122 -16.20 -22.78 72.19
C LEU A 122 -16.71 -23.08 73.62
N PRO A 123 -18.03 -23.22 73.88
CA PRO A 123 -18.52 -23.54 75.22
C PRO A 123 -18.06 -24.93 75.71
N ILE A 124 -17.97 -25.91 74.80
CA ILE A 124 -17.51 -27.28 75.13
C ILE A 124 -16.04 -27.25 75.55
N LEU A 125 -15.21 -26.51 74.81
CA LEU A 125 -13.78 -26.34 75.12
C LEU A 125 -13.53 -25.63 76.45
N LEU A 126 -14.41 -24.69 76.85
CA LEU A 126 -14.30 -24.00 78.14
C LEU A 126 -14.85 -24.82 79.32
N ALA A 127 -15.61 -25.89 79.05
CA ALA A 127 -16.22 -26.74 80.07
C ALA A 127 -15.34 -27.96 80.46
N VAL A 128 -14.20 -28.17 79.78
CA VAL A 128 -13.22 -29.24 80.04
C VAL A 128 -11.99 -28.68 80.76
#